data_AF-A0A952IG11-F1
#
_entry.id   AF-A0A952IG11-F1
#
_cell.length_a   1.000
_cell.length_b   1.000
_cell.length_c   1.000
_cell.angle_alpha   90.00
_cell.angle_beta   90.00
_cell.angle_gamma   90.00
#
_symmetry.space_group_name_H-M   'P 1'
#
loop_
_entity.id
_entity.type
_entity.pdbx_description
1 polymer ?
#
loop_
_entity_poly.entity_id
_entity_poly.type
_entity_poly.pdbx_seq_one_letter_code
_entity_poly.pdbx_strand_id
1 'polypeptide(L)'
;MLNAYTGLALMLLLSLAGCASNRELAKHTEFRTRISDSGLKHFQLSIAGVRSPERVNATNNMAVRAQQQRPRSRPPREKQLLEILDIKLMENQFCREGHWIIDKSFIPANTFIRGECNESATTTDRNNFPNTLMRW
;
A
#
# COMPACT_ATOMS: atom_id res chain seq x y z
N MET A 1 -27.70 -20.15 28.82
CA MET A 1 -27.38 -20.01 27.37
C MET A 1 -26.89 -18.60 26.96
N LEU A 2 -26.79 -17.61 27.86
CA LEU A 2 -26.29 -16.26 27.51
C LEU A 2 -24.76 -16.17 27.30
N ASN A 3 -23.98 -17.10 27.85
CA ASN A 3 -22.51 -17.01 27.88
C ASN A 3 -21.80 -17.38 26.56
N ALA A 4 -22.50 -18.04 25.63
CA ALA A 4 -21.92 -18.41 24.34
C ALA A 4 -21.92 -17.24 23.33
N TYR A 5 -22.96 -16.40 23.37
CA TYR A 5 -23.11 -15.25 22.48
C TYR A 5 -22.16 -14.10 22.84
N THR A 6 -21.82 -13.95 24.13
CA THR A 6 -20.87 -12.93 24.60
C THR A 6 -19.44 -13.23 24.13
N GLY A 7 -19.03 -14.50 24.10
CA GLY A 7 -17.72 -14.91 23.57
C GLY A 7 -17.59 -14.70 22.05
N LEU A 8 -18.67 -14.98 21.31
CA LEU A 8 -18.72 -14.80 19.86
C LEU A 8 -18.71 -13.32 19.45
N ALA A 9 -19.39 -12.46 20.22
CA ALA A 9 -19.35 -11.01 20.03
C ALA A 9 -17.97 -10.41 20.31
N LEU A 10 -17.25 -10.91 21.32
CA LEU A 10 -15.92 -10.41 21.68
C LEU A 10 -14.86 -10.74 20.61
N MET A 11 -14.93 -11.93 20.01
CA MET A 11 -14.05 -12.33 18.90
C MET A 11 -14.29 -11.51 17.63
N LEU A 12 -15.53 -11.10 17.36
CA LEU A 12 -15.87 -10.26 16.21
C LEU A 12 -15.34 -8.82 16.34
N LEU A 13 -15.24 -8.27 17.55
CA LEU A 13 -14.76 -6.90 17.77
C LEU A 13 -13.23 -6.76 17.66
N LEU A 14 -12.49 -7.84 17.91
CA LEU A 14 -11.01 -7.84 17.88
C LEU A 14 -10.43 -7.86 16.45
N SER A 15 -11.20 -8.27 15.44
CA SER A 15 -10.72 -8.35 14.05
C SER A 15 -10.65 -6.99 13.35
N LEU A 16 -11.40 -5.97 13.80
CA LEU A 16 -11.44 -4.66 13.13
C LEU A 16 -10.26 -3.74 13.49
N ALA A 17 -9.55 -3.99 14.59
CA ALA A 17 -8.47 -3.09 15.05
C ALA A 17 -7.20 -3.17 14.19
N GLY A 18 -7.04 -4.20 13.36
CA GLY A 18 -5.84 -4.43 12.55
C GLY A 18 -5.72 -3.57 11.28
N CYS A 19 -6.82 -3.08 10.71
CA CYS A 19 -6.81 -2.44 9.39
C CYS A 19 -6.63 -0.90 9.41
N ALA A 20 -6.68 -0.27 10.58
CA ALA A 20 -6.72 1.20 10.65
C ALA A 20 -5.45 1.88 10.12
N SER A 21 -4.26 1.29 10.32
CA SER A 21 -2.99 1.97 9.99
C SER A 21 -2.67 2.03 8.48
N ASN A 22 -3.10 1.03 7.72
CA ASN A 22 -2.85 0.97 6.27
C ASN A 22 -3.79 1.90 5.49
N ARG A 23 -5.00 2.12 6.01
CA ARG A 23 -6.02 2.97 5.38
C ARG A 23 -5.57 4.40 5.19
N GLU A 24 -4.76 4.93 6.11
CA GLU A 24 -4.26 6.30 6.00
C GLU A 24 -3.17 6.42 4.93
N LEU A 25 -2.21 5.48 4.90
CA LEU A 25 -1.18 5.47 3.86
C LEU A 25 -1.78 5.24 2.46
N ALA A 26 -2.80 4.39 2.34
CA ALA A 26 -3.49 4.11 1.09
C ALA A 26 -4.19 5.34 0.46
N LYS A 27 -4.55 6.36 1.25
CA LYS A 27 -5.09 7.62 0.70
C LYS A 27 -4.05 8.45 -0.04
N HIS A 28 -2.78 8.27 0.34
CA HIS A 28 -1.66 8.97 -0.25
C HIS A 28 -0.97 8.13 -1.32
N THR A 29 -1.56 7.03 -1.78
CA THR A 29 -1.00 6.26 -2.89
C THR A 29 -1.65 6.60 -4.22
N GLU A 30 -0.85 6.54 -5.27
CA GLU A 30 -1.26 6.64 -6.65
C GLU A 30 -1.00 5.30 -7.34
N PHE A 31 -2.04 4.73 -7.96
CA PHE A 31 -1.98 3.50 -8.74
C PHE A 31 -2.15 3.84 -10.22
N ARG A 32 -1.09 3.64 -11.00
CA ARG A 32 -1.06 3.90 -12.44
C ARG A 32 -0.96 2.60 -13.20
N THR A 33 -1.57 2.55 -14.38
CA THR A 33 -1.61 1.36 -15.23
C THR A 33 -1.17 1.68 -16.65
N ARG A 34 -0.67 0.65 -17.34
CA ARG A 34 -0.45 0.67 -18.78
C ARG A 34 -0.75 -0.71 -19.36
N ILE A 35 -1.52 -0.76 -20.44
CA ILE A 35 -1.70 -1.94 -21.27
C ILE A 35 -0.96 -1.70 -22.58
N SER A 36 0.01 -2.56 -22.91
CA SER A 36 0.76 -2.48 -24.16
C SER A 36 -0.08 -2.91 -25.36
N ASP A 37 0.45 -2.71 -26.56
CA ASP A 37 -0.18 -3.22 -27.78
C ASP A 37 -0.25 -4.75 -27.80
N SER A 38 0.79 -5.42 -27.26
CA SER A 38 0.80 -6.88 -27.06
C SER A 38 -0.19 -7.38 -26.02
N GLY A 39 -0.84 -6.49 -25.26
CA GLY A 39 -1.80 -6.86 -24.20
C GLY A 39 -1.15 -7.09 -22.84
N LEU A 40 0.14 -6.79 -22.69
CA LEU A 40 0.84 -6.89 -21.42
C LEU A 40 0.37 -5.80 -20.47
N LYS A 41 0.03 -6.19 -19.24
CA LYS A 41 -0.54 -5.30 -18.23
C LYS A 41 0.50 -4.93 -17.19
N HIS A 42 0.85 -3.65 -17.14
CA HIS A 42 1.82 -3.11 -16.21
C HIS A 42 1.14 -2.18 -15.21
N PHE A 43 1.63 -2.17 -13.98
CA PHE A 43 1.17 -1.24 -12.95
C PHE A 43 2.34 -0.61 -12.20
N GLN A 44 2.05 0.54 -11.59
CA GLN A 44 2.90 1.17 -10.60
C GLN A 44 2.05 1.68 -9.44
N LEU A 45 2.34 1.22 -8.22
CA LEU A 45 1.88 1.85 -6.99
C LEU A 45 2.98 2.80 -6.49
N SER A 46 2.64 4.04 -6.17
CA SER A 46 3.59 5.01 -5.61
C SER A 46 2.95 5.82 -4.50
N ILE A 47 3.75 6.44 -3.63
CA ILE A 47 3.23 7.37 -2.62
C ILE A 47 3.27 8.78 -3.19
N ALA A 48 2.10 9.41 -3.35
CA ALA A 48 1.97 10.80 -3.74
C ALA A 48 2.50 11.72 -2.62
N GLY A 49 3.55 12.48 -2.93
CA GLY A 49 3.82 13.74 -2.23
C GLY A 49 4.47 13.67 -0.85
N VAL A 50 5.16 12.60 -0.44
CA VAL A 50 6.06 12.71 0.73
C VAL A 50 7.37 13.36 0.28
N ARG A 51 7.33 14.67 -0.01
CA ARG A 51 8.50 15.50 0.31
C ARG A 51 8.73 15.26 1.79
N SER A 52 9.84 14.61 2.14
CA SER A 52 10.24 14.47 3.54
C SER A 52 10.03 15.84 4.18
N PRO A 53 9.34 15.97 5.33
CA PRO A 53 9.51 17.18 6.11
C PRO A 53 11.01 17.33 6.27
N GLU A 54 11.49 18.48 5.78
CA GLU A 54 12.83 18.98 5.95
C GLU A 54 13.24 18.69 7.40
N ARG A 55 14.45 18.15 7.58
CA ARG A 55 15.00 17.92 8.92
C ARG A 55 14.91 19.26 9.65
N VAL A 56 13.94 19.40 10.56
CA VAL A 56 13.90 20.53 11.49
C VAL A 56 15.22 20.45 12.23
N ASN A 57 16.04 21.48 12.01
CA ASN A 57 17.39 21.58 12.53
C ASN A 57 17.40 21.24 14.02
N ALA A 58 18.34 20.37 14.37
CA ALA A 58 18.67 20.05 15.74
C ALA A 58 19.03 21.34 16.49
N THR A 59 18.12 21.84 17.32
CA THR A 59 18.52 22.64 18.47
C THR A 59 18.73 21.68 19.62
N ASN A 60 20.00 21.39 19.87
CA ASN A 60 20.48 20.84 21.14
C ASN A 60 19.81 21.61 22.28
N ASN A 61 19.02 20.91 23.10
CA ASN A 61 18.96 21.08 24.55
C ASN A 61 17.92 20.14 25.17
N MET A 62 18.27 19.59 26.33
CA MET A 62 17.46 18.81 27.28
C MET A 62 17.40 17.30 27.09
N ALA A 63 18.47 16.66 27.56
CA ALA A 63 18.39 15.38 28.24
C ALA A 63 17.59 15.52 29.54
N VAL A 64 16.28 15.22 29.56
CA VAL A 64 15.55 14.85 30.79
C VAL A 64 14.39 13.90 30.45
N ARG A 65 14.53 12.63 30.89
CA ARG A 65 13.48 11.62 31.14
C ARG A 65 12.48 11.31 30.01
N ALA A 66 12.84 10.39 29.12
CA ALA A 66 11.88 9.63 28.31
C ALA A 66 12.04 8.13 28.60
N GLN A 67 11.53 7.69 29.76
CA GLN A 67 11.42 6.28 30.11
C GLN A 67 9.98 5.82 29.85
N GLN A 68 9.85 4.75 29.06
CA GLN A 68 8.66 3.89 28.91
C GLN A 68 7.48 4.42 28.09
N GLN A 69 7.72 4.73 26.82
CA GLN A 69 6.80 4.26 25.78
C GLN A 69 7.64 3.52 24.75
N ARG A 70 7.64 2.18 24.80
CA ARG A 70 8.20 1.38 23.70
C ARG A 70 7.46 1.84 22.43
N PRO A 71 8.11 2.46 21.44
CA PRO A 71 7.42 2.77 20.20
C PRO A 71 6.91 1.43 19.66
N ARG A 72 5.59 1.27 19.51
CA ARG A 72 5.03 0.15 18.76
C ARG A 72 5.83 0.11 17.46
N SER A 73 6.53 -0.99 17.21
CA SER A 73 7.34 -1.17 16.02
C SER A 73 6.43 -0.98 14.83
N ARG A 74 6.50 0.20 14.19
CA ARG A 74 5.79 0.44 12.94
C ARG A 74 6.29 -0.62 11.95
N PRO A 75 5.39 -1.33 11.24
CA PRO A 75 5.84 -2.28 10.23
C PRO A 75 6.75 -1.56 9.23
N PRO A 76 7.74 -2.27 8.65
CA PRO A 76 8.58 -1.70 7.61
C PRO A 76 7.71 -1.09 6.50
N ARG A 77 8.05 0.11 6.02
CA ARG A 77 7.29 0.83 4.98
C ARG A 77 7.06 -0.03 3.73
N GLU A 78 7.99 -0.93 3.43
CA GLU A 78 7.86 -1.94 2.38
C GLU A 78 6.65 -2.86 2.60
N LYS A 79 6.54 -3.47 3.79
CA LYS A 79 5.42 -4.36 4.13
C LYS A 79 4.08 -3.65 3.99
N GLN A 80 3.99 -2.41 4.46
CA GLN A 80 2.76 -1.62 4.33
C GLN A 80 2.41 -1.34 2.87
N LEU A 81 3.40 -1.02 2.03
CA LEU A 81 3.15 -0.71 0.63
C LEU A 81 2.75 -1.96 -0.18
N LEU A 82 3.31 -3.12 0.16
CA LEU A 82 2.89 -4.41 -0.39
C LEU A 82 1.45 -4.75 0.01
N GLU A 83 1.08 -4.58 1.29
CA GLU A 83 -0.30 -4.78 1.73
C GLU A 83 -1.29 -3.83 1.02
N ILE A 84 -0.89 -2.58 0.77
CA ILE A 84 -1.70 -1.62 0.00
C ILE A 84 -1.80 -2.04 -1.46
N LEU A 85 -0.72 -2.58 -2.06
CA LEU A 85 -0.76 -3.11 -3.42
C LEU A 85 -1.78 -4.24 -3.53
N ASP A 86 -1.75 -5.19 -2.60
CA ASP A 86 -2.69 -6.32 -2.57
C ASP A 86 -4.13 -5.82 -2.47
N ILE A 87 -4.41 -4.87 -1.58
CA ILE A 87 -5.72 -4.24 -1.45
C ILE A 87 -6.13 -3.58 -2.78
N LYS A 88 -5.26 -2.79 -3.41
CA LYS A 88 -5.57 -2.09 -4.65
C LYS A 88 -5.89 -3.05 -5.79
N LEU A 89 -5.08 -4.10 -5.96
CA LEU A 89 -5.30 -5.12 -7.00
C LEU A 89 -6.59 -5.91 -6.75
N MET A 90 -6.89 -6.22 -5.48
CA MET A 90 -8.15 -6.87 -5.11
C MET A 90 -9.37 -5.96 -5.36
N GLU A 91 -9.27 -4.66 -5.05
CA GLU A 91 -10.37 -3.71 -5.25
C GLU A 91 -10.63 -3.42 -6.73
N ASN A 92 -9.58 -3.23 -7.52
CA ASN A 92 -9.71 -2.77 -8.91
C ASN A 92 -9.73 -3.90 -9.95
N GLN A 93 -9.33 -5.12 -9.57
CA GLN A 93 -9.31 -6.29 -10.46
C GLN A 93 -8.43 -6.11 -11.72
N PHE A 94 -7.40 -5.26 -11.66
CA PHE A 94 -6.49 -5.03 -12.78
C PHE A 94 -5.66 -6.29 -13.11
N CYS A 95 -5.16 -6.98 -12.08
CA CYS A 95 -4.58 -8.31 -12.19
C CYS A 95 -5.48 -9.33 -11.48
N ARG A 96 -5.97 -10.33 -12.22
CA ARG A 96 -6.91 -11.36 -11.76
C ARG A 96 -6.21 -12.68 -11.45
N GLU A 97 -5.15 -13.01 -12.18
CA GLU A 97 -4.43 -14.29 -12.06
C GLU A 97 -3.09 -14.14 -11.33
N GLY A 98 -2.97 -13.04 -10.57
CA GLY A 98 -1.75 -12.68 -9.85
C GLY A 98 -0.84 -11.75 -10.65
N HIS A 99 0.33 -11.46 -10.08
CA HIS A 99 1.27 -10.51 -10.63
C HIS A 99 2.71 -10.82 -10.23
N TRP A 100 3.66 -10.30 -11.00
CA TRP A 100 5.08 -10.26 -10.67
C TRP A 100 5.49 -8.83 -10.31
N ILE A 101 6.30 -8.69 -9.27
CA ILE A 101 6.97 -7.43 -8.95
C ILE A 101 8.26 -7.35 -9.78
N ILE A 102 8.37 -6.32 -10.61
CA ILE A 102 9.52 -6.10 -11.50
C ILE A 102 10.55 -5.17 -10.86
N ASP A 103 10.09 -4.12 -10.17
CA ASP A 103 10.97 -3.14 -9.53
C ASP A 103 10.30 -2.52 -8.31
N LYS A 104 11.11 -2.09 -7.34
CA LYS A 104 10.63 -1.41 -6.12
C LYS A 104 11.69 -0.45 -5.60
N SER A 105 11.23 0.69 -5.11
CA SER A 105 12.06 1.66 -4.39
C SER A 105 11.33 2.10 -3.14
N PHE A 106 12.06 2.20 -2.03
CA PHE A 106 11.54 2.69 -0.76
C PHE A 106 12.28 3.94 -0.28
N ILE A 107 12.99 4.62 -1.19
CA ILE A 107 13.63 5.90 -0.93
C ILE A 107 12.52 6.95 -0.76
N PRO A 108 12.58 7.84 0.27
CA PRO A 108 11.53 8.81 0.55
C PRO A 108 11.10 9.66 -0.66
N ALA A 109 12.05 10.08 -1.50
CA ALA A 109 11.79 10.90 -2.68
C ALA A 109 11.21 10.12 -3.87
N ASN A 110 11.28 8.78 -3.87
CA ASN A 110 10.90 7.94 -5.00
C ASN A 110 10.40 6.58 -4.50
N THR A 111 9.33 6.56 -3.70
CA THR A 111 8.77 5.31 -3.17
C THR A 111 7.73 4.74 -4.14
N PHE A 112 8.00 3.56 -4.69
CA PHE A 112 7.11 2.88 -5.63
C PHE A 112 7.29 1.35 -5.62
N ILE A 113 6.29 0.65 -6.16
CA ILE A 113 6.35 -0.76 -6.58
C ILE A 113 5.81 -0.83 -8.02
N ARG A 114 6.55 -1.49 -8.91
CA ARG A 114 6.19 -1.75 -10.30
C ARG A 114 5.98 -3.25 -10.51
N GLY A 115 5.00 -3.60 -11.31
CA GLY A 115 4.76 -5.00 -11.62
C GLY A 115 3.98 -5.23 -12.90
N GLU A 116 3.84 -6.51 -13.22
CA GLU A 116 3.19 -7.02 -14.41
C GLU A 116 2.16 -8.07 -14.00
N CYS A 117 0.98 -8.08 -14.62
CA CYS A 117 -0.01 -9.14 -14.37
C CYS A 117 0.39 -10.44 -15.07
N ASN A 118 0.00 -11.58 -14.51
CA ASN A 118 0.27 -12.90 -15.07
C ASN A 118 -0.55 -13.20 -16.33
N GLU A 119 -1.62 -12.45 -16.54
CA GLU A 119 -2.53 -12.60 -17.66
C GLU A 119 -2.52 -11.40 -18.61
N SER A 120 -2.88 -11.66 -19.86
CA SER A 120 -3.04 -10.63 -20.87
C SER A 120 -4.31 -9.80 -20.66
N ALA A 121 -4.30 -8.58 -21.18
CA ALA A 121 -5.45 -7.70 -21.19
C ALA A 121 -6.56 -8.21 -22.10
N THR A 122 -7.78 -8.21 -21.56
CA THR A 122 -9.01 -8.35 -22.33
C THR A 122 -9.39 -7.03 -22.99
N THR A 123 -10.37 -7.07 -23.92
CA THR A 123 -10.99 -5.85 -24.47
C THR A 123 -11.59 -4.98 -23.37
N THR A 124 -12.21 -5.60 -22.37
CA THR A 124 -12.77 -4.91 -21.20
C THR A 124 -11.69 -4.19 -20.41
N ASP A 125 -10.53 -4.81 -20.22
CA ASP A 125 -9.41 -4.16 -19.52
C ASP A 125 -8.95 -2.89 -20.25
N ARG A 126 -8.85 -2.93 -21.58
CA ARG A 126 -8.46 -1.77 -22.40
C ARG A 126 -9.44 -0.60 -22.29
N ASN A 127 -10.73 -0.89 -22.11
CA ASN A 127 -11.76 0.15 -21.93
C ASN A 127 -11.77 0.71 -20.50
N ASN A 128 -11.50 -0.12 -19.51
CA ASN A 128 -11.63 0.25 -18.09
C ASN A 128 -10.37 0.87 -17.50
N PHE A 129 -9.19 0.57 -18.06
CA PHE A 129 -7.90 0.99 -17.51
C PHE A 129 -7.16 1.89 -18.50
N PRO A 130 -7.40 3.22 -18.47
CA PRO A 130 -6.66 4.15 -19.32
C PRO A 130 -5.17 4.14 -18.99
N ASN A 131 -4.34 4.30 -20.03
CA ASN A 131 -2.89 4.35 -19.89
C ASN A 131 -2.46 5.63 -19.18
N THR A 132 -2.12 5.52 -17.90
CA THR A 132 -1.65 6.60 -17.02
C THR A 132 -0.18 6.44 -16.64
N LEU A 133 0.37 5.23 -16.80
CA LEU A 133 1.78 4.92 -16.61
C LEU A 133 2.57 5.15 -17.92
N MET A 134 2.96 6.40 -18.16
CA MET A 134 3.60 6.79 -19.43
C MET A 134 5.06 6.32 -19.56
N ARG A 135 5.75 6.11 -18.43
CA ARG A 135 7.15 5.63 -18.40
C ARG A 135 7.19 4.23 -17.77
N TRP A 136 7.17 3.23 -18.64
CA TRP A 136 7.37 1.83 -18.31
C TRP A 136 8.72 1.41 -18.89
#